data_AF-X0RJV3-F1
#
_entry.id   AF-X0RJV3-F1
#
_cell.length_a   1.000
_cell.length_b   1.000
_cell.length_c   1.000
_cell.angle_alpha   90.00
_cell.angle_beta   90.00
_cell.angle_gamma   90.00
#
_symmetry.space_group_name_H-M   'P 1'
#
loop_
_entity.id
_entity.type
_entity.pdbx_description
1 polymer ?
#
loop_
_entity_poly.entity_id
_entity_poly.type
_entity_poly.pdbx_seq_one_letter_code
_entity_poly.pdbx_strand_id
1 'polypeptide(L)' 'MTKADLIDAVNKSTAKYDVSKVATEAIVDATFGQIAKAIKQKKRFQVPGFGTFT' A
#
# COMPACT_ATOMS: atom_id res chain seq x y z
N MET A 1 10.93 2.11 9.15
CA MET A 1 9.75 2.67 8.49
C MET A 1 8.52 2.08 9.13
N THR A 2 7.73 2.89 9.81
CA THR A 2 6.41 2.57 10.33
C THR A 2 5.33 2.77 9.25
N LYS A 3 4.08 2.38 9.52
CA LYS A 3 2.95 2.70 8.63
C LYS A 3 2.82 4.22 8.39
N ALA A 4 3.01 5.02 9.43
CA ALA A 4 2.96 6.47 9.33
C ALA A 4 4.08 7.02 8.42
N ASP A 5 5.30 6.51 8.57
CA ASP A 5 6.43 6.89 7.71
C ASP A 5 6.13 6.56 6.23
N LEU A 6 5.49 5.42 5.96
CA LEU A 6 5.09 5.02 4.61
C LEU A 6 4.00 5.94 4.04
N ILE A 7 2.96 6.28 4.82
CA ILE A 7 1.91 7.20 4.40
C ILE A 7 2.51 8.56 4.03
N ASP A 8 3.43 9.08 4.86
CA ASP A 8 4.10 10.35 4.58
C ASP A 8 4.97 10.28 3.32
N ALA A 9 5.69 9.17 3.11
CA ALA A 9 6.49 8.97 1.90
C ALA A 9 5.61 8.88 0.63
N VAL A 10 4.48 8.17 0.70
CA VAL A 10 3.55 8.03 -0.42
C VAL A 10 2.86 9.37 -0.71
N ASN A 11 2.38 10.09 0.31
CA ASN A 11 1.72 11.38 0.12
C ASN A 11 2.67 12.40 -0.51
N LYS A 12 3.93 12.47 -0.07
CA LYS A 12 4.98 13.29 -0.70
C LYS A 12 5.23 12.89 -2.15
N SER A 13 5.32 11.60 -2.44
CA SER A 13 5.57 11.07 -3.79
C SER A 13 4.39 11.27 -4.74
N THR A 14 3.20 11.48 -4.20
CA THR A 14 1.95 11.68 -4.94
C THR A 14 1.43 13.12 -4.88
N ALA A 15 2.24 14.06 -4.39
CA ALA A 15 1.85 15.47 -4.24
C ALA A 15 1.34 16.11 -5.56
N LYS A 16 1.82 15.63 -6.71
CA LYS A 16 1.39 16.10 -8.04
C LYS A 16 -0.02 15.65 -8.45
N TYR A 17 -0.63 14.71 -7.73
CA TYR A 17 -1.93 14.12 -8.07
C TYR A 17 -3.07 14.68 -7.21
N ASP A 18 -2.82 15.75 -6.43
CA ASP A 18 -3.81 16.39 -5.55
C ASP A 18 -4.52 15.41 -4.60
N VAL A 19 -3.75 14.46 -4.05
CA VAL A 19 -4.26 13.47 -3.08
C VAL A 19 -3.99 13.96 -1.67
N SER A 20 -5.05 14.16 -0.89
CA SER A 20 -4.92 14.55 0.52
C SER A 20 -4.24 13.46 1.36
N LYS A 21 -3.64 13.84 2.49
CA LYS A 21 -3.01 12.89 3.42
C LYS A 21 -4.02 11.87 3.96
N VAL A 22 -5.25 12.30 4.25
CA VAL A 22 -6.35 11.43 4.68
C VAL A 22 -6.72 10.40 3.60
N ALA A 23 -6.82 10.84 2.34
CA ALA A 23 -7.05 9.91 1.23
C ALA A 23 -5.88 8.94 1.05
N THR A 24 -4.65 9.41 1.22
CA THR A 24 -3.45 8.55 1.14
C THR A 24 -3.46 7.46 2.19
N GLU A 25 -3.80 7.78 3.44
CA GLU A 25 -3.96 6.79 4.51
C GLU A 25 -4.99 5.71 4.14
N ALA A 26 -6.18 6.12 3.69
CA ALA A 26 -7.22 5.19 3.27
C ALA A 26 -6.78 4.29 2.10
N ILE A 27 -6.07 4.84 1.12
CA ILE A 27 -5.54 4.09 -0.04
C ILE A 27 -4.49 3.07 0.42
N VAL A 28 -3.56 3.45 1.29
CA VAL A 28 -2.54 2.55 1.82
C VAL A 28 -3.19 1.40 2.59
N ASP A 29 -4.16 1.71 3.45
CA ASP A 29 -4.90 0.68 4.21
C ASP A 29 -5.69 -0.27 3.32
N ALA A 30 -6.40 0.25 2.32
CA ALA A 30 -7.11 -0.57 1.35
C ALA A 30 -6.14 -1.49 0.58
N THR A 31 -4.98 -0.97 0.20
CA THR A 31 -3.96 -1.71 -0.54
C THR A 31 -3.44 -2.90 0.29
N PHE A 32 -2.97 -2.67 1.52
CA PHE A 32 -2.51 -3.77 2.38
C PHE A 32 -3.64 -4.74 2.75
N GLY A 33 -4.87 -4.23 2.94
CA GLY A 33 -6.04 -5.06 3.19
C GLY A 33 -6.33 -6.04 2.04
N GLN A 34 -6.21 -5.60 0.78
CA GLN A 34 -6.40 -6.48 -0.38
C GLN A 34 -5.25 -7.46 -0.55
N ILE A 35 -4.01 -7.03 -0.30
CA ILE A 35 -2.84 -7.92 -0.32
C ILE A 35 -3.00 -9.04 0.72
N ALA A 36 -3.38 -8.70 1.95
CA ALA A 36 -3.61 -9.68 3.01
C ALA A 36 -4.73 -10.68 2.65
N LYS A 37 -5.83 -10.20 2.05
CA LYS A 37 -6.90 -11.06 1.54
C LYS A 37 -6.41 -12.00 0.43
N ALA A 38 -5.63 -11.49 -0.52
CA ALA A 38 -5.07 -12.29 -1.61
C ALA A 38 -4.14 -13.40 -1.07
N ILE A 39 -3.26 -13.09 -0.11
CA ILE A 39 -2.40 -14.09 0.53
C ILE A 39 -3.27 -15.12 1.27
N LYS A 40 -4.25 -14.70 2.07
CA LYS A 40 -5.11 -15.62 2.81
C LYS A 40 -5.89 -16.58 1.90
N GLN A 41 -6.51 -16.05 0.83
CA GLN A 41 -7.42 -16.78 -0.04
C GLN A 41 -6.72 -17.52 -1.17
N LYS A 42 -5.76 -16.87 -1.83
CA LYS A 42 -5.06 -17.39 -3.02
C LYS A 42 -3.69 -17.97 -2.71
N LYS A 43 -3.25 -17.90 -1.44
CA LYS A 43 -1.95 -18.37 -0.95
C LYS A 43 -0.74 -17.72 -1.63
N ARG A 44 -0.96 -16.62 -2.35
CA ARG A 44 0.07 -15.92 -3.10
C ARG A 44 -0.35 -14.51 -3.50
N PHE A 45 0.56 -13.56 -3.35
CA PHE A 45 0.53 -12.23 -3.94
C PHE A 45 1.92 -11.91 -4.53
N GLN A 46 1.99 -11.40 -5.75
CA GLN A 46 3.26 -11.16 -6.44
C GLN A 46 3.29 -9.78 -7.09
N VAL A 47 4.40 -9.08 -6.89
CA VAL A 47 4.72 -7.81 -7.55
C VAL A 47 6.10 -7.94 -8.19
N PRO A 48 6.19 -7.95 -9.53
CA PRO A 48 7.47 -7.99 -10.24
C PRO A 48 8.41 -6.87 -9.78
N GLY A 49 9.69 -7.20 -9.53
CA GLY A 49 10.69 -6.24 -9.06
C GLY A 49 10.59 -5.88 -7.57
N PHE A 50 9.59 -6.37 -6.84
CA PHE A 50 9.45 -6.16 -5.39
C PHE A 50 9.50 -7.48 -4.61
N GLY A 51 8.63 -8.43 -4.94
CA GLY A 51 8.63 -9.72 -4.25
C GLY A 51 7.39 -10.58 -4.49
N THR A 52 7.45 -11.79 -3.94
CA THR A 52 6.33 -12.73 -3.84
C THR A 52 6.08 -13.02 -2.36
N PHE A 53 4.81 -12.95 -1.95
CA PHE A 53 4.35 -13.17 -0.58
C PHE A 53 3.36 -14.33 -0.59
N THR A 54 3.52 -15.28 0.33
CA THR A 54 2.73 -16.53 0.42
C THR A 54 2.36 -16.82 1.86
#